data_AF-A0A250XKJ2-F1
#
_entry.id   AF-A0A250XKJ2-F1
#
_cell.length_a   1.000
_cell.length_b   1.000
_cell.length_c   1.000
_cell.angle_alpha   90.00
_cell.angle_beta   90.00
_cell.angle_gamma   90.00
#
_symmetry.space_group_name_H-M   'P 1'
#
loop_
_entity.id
_entity.type
_entity.pdbx_description
1 polymer ?
#
loop_
_entity_poly.entity_id
_entity_poly.type
_entity_poly.pdbx_seq_one_letter_code
_entity_poly.pdbx_strand_id
1 'polypeptide(L)'
;MSVKLQRNNSHSDLQSQLESLRLKVSSDTAEQISKVLESLADIISTRINAIISDGIDSEEEAKMWSCFAEVYQREIEEYRKKGKSVNMSMKQQIFADILVWAEVSRPGYDKLAAEFVTGPHIHDESFQRIGQALAEAKSSRNVTKL
;
A
#
# COMPACT_ATOMS: atom_id res chain seq x y z
N MET A 1 8.45 31.62 9.58
CA MET A 1 8.69 30.95 8.28
C MET A 1 7.75 29.78 8.19
N SER A 2 6.67 29.90 7.41
CA SER A 2 5.66 28.84 7.27
C SER A 2 5.62 28.36 5.83
N VAL A 3 6.06 27.13 5.59
CA VAL A 3 6.02 26.47 4.28
C VAL A 3 4.60 25.94 4.09
N LYS A 4 3.81 26.59 3.24
CA LYS A 4 2.50 26.08 2.81
C LYS A 4 2.73 24.92 1.84
N LEU A 5 2.28 23.73 2.22
CA LEU A 5 2.21 22.56 1.34
C LEU A 5 1.29 22.87 0.14
N GLN A 6 1.87 22.91 -1.06
CA GLN A 6 1.13 22.78 -2.32
C GLN A 6 0.79 21.30 -2.57
N ARG A 7 -0.20 20.78 -1.84
CA ARG A 7 -1.04 19.67 -2.32
C ARG A 7 -2.30 20.35 -2.82
N ASN A 8 -2.51 20.49 -4.14
CA ASN A 8 -3.82 20.76 -4.78
C ASN A 8 -3.80 20.91 -6.33
N ASN A 9 -2.68 20.68 -7.04
CA ASN A 9 -2.64 20.92 -8.49
C ASN A 9 -2.91 19.69 -9.38
N SER A 10 -2.96 18.46 -8.85
CA SER A 10 -3.08 17.26 -9.71
C SER A 10 -4.51 16.93 -10.14
N HIS A 11 -5.52 17.38 -9.38
CA HIS A 11 -6.93 17.07 -9.67
C HIS A 11 -7.54 18.02 -10.71
N SER A 12 -7.12 19.29 -10.71
CA SER A 12 -7.52 20.29 -11.72
C SER A 12 -6.93 20.00 -13.10
N ASP A 13 -5.74 19.41 -13.13
CA ASP A 13 -5.04 19.08 -14.37
C ASP A 13 -5.69 17.90 -15.09
N LEU A 14 -6.13 16.88 -14.34
CA LEU A 14 -6.91 15.76 -14.87
C LEU A 14 -8.29 16.20 -15.38
N GLN A 15 -8.98 17.09 -14.66
CA GLN A 15 -10.26 17.66 -15.13
C GLN A 15 -10.09 18.46 -16.43
N SER A 16 -9.04 19.27 -16.51
CA SER A 16 -8.73 20.05 -17.72
C SER A 16 -8.40 19.15 -18.92
N GLN A 17 -7.67 18.06 -18.69
CA GLN A 17 -7.37 17.07 -19.73
C GLN A 17 -8.64 16.33 -20.19
N LEU A 18 -9.54 15.98 -19.26
CA LEU A 18 -10.81 15.32 -19.57
C LEU A 18 -11.73 16.24 -20.41
N GLU A 19 -11.84 17.51 -20.04
CA GLU A 19 -12.60 18.53 -20.78
C GLU A 19 -12.03 18.73 -22.20
N SER A 20 -10.70 18.74 -22.32
CA SER A 20 -10.02 18.87 -23.61
C SER A 20 -10.24 17.66 -24.54
N LEU A 21 -10.38 16.46 -23.96
CA LEU A 21 -10.73 15.25 -24.68
C LEU A 21 -12.20 15.25 -25.10
N ARG A 22 -13.10 15.72 -24.23
CA ARG A 22 -14.54 15.88 -24.53
C ARG A 22 -14.79 16.82 -25.71
N LEU A 23 -14.01 17.89 -25.83
CA LEU A 23 -14.10 18.87 -26.93
C LEU A 23 -13.56 18.35 -28.28
N LYS A 24 -12.73 17.30 -28.28
CA LYS A 24 -12.11 16.73 -29.50
C LYS A 24 -12.90 15.59 -30.13
N VAL A 25 -14.01 15.20 -29.52
CA VAL A 25 -14.75 13.99 -29.88
C VAL A 25 -16.13 14.39 -30.39
N SER A 26 -16.55 13.82 -31.54
CA SER A 26 -17.89 14.01 -32.13
C SER A 26 -18.99 13.83 -31.07
N SER A 27 -20.07 14.61 -31.12
CA SER A 27 -21.10 14.64 -30.05
C SER A 27 -21.66 13.25 -29.70
N ASP A 28 -21.84 12.39 -30.71
CA ASP A 28 -22.29 10.99 -30.53
C ASP A 28 -21.26 10.14 -29.78
N THR A 29 -19.98 10.36 -30.04
CA THR A 29 -18.89 9.64 -29.38
C THR A 29 -18.64 10.19 -27.97
N ALA A 30 -18.85 11.48 -27.73
CA ALA A 30 -18.74 12.09 -26.41
C ALA A 30 -19.85 11.61 -25.46
N GLU A 31 -21.07 11.41 -25.97
CA GLU A 31 -22.19 10.89 -25.19
C GLU A 31 -22.02 9.40 -24.87
N GLN A 32 -21.49 8.60 -25.81
CA GLN A 32 -21.13 7.21 -25.56
C GLN A 32 -20.00 7.08 -24.55
N ILE A 33 -18.96 7.92 -24.63
CA ILE A 33 -17.88 7.97 -23.65
C ILE A 33 -18.42 8.35 -22.26
N SER A 34 -19.34 9.32 -22.16
CA SER A 34 -19.95 9.70 -20.88
C SER A 34 -20.69 8.52 -20.24
N LYS A 35 -21.50 7.79 -21.02
CA LYS A 35 -22.24 6.60 -20.55
C LYS A 35 -21.31 5.47 -20.11
N VAL A 36 -20.21 5.26 -20.83
CA VAL A 36 -19.19 4.26 -20.46
C VAL A 36 -18.46 4.69 -19.17
N LEU A 37 -18.12 5.97 -19.01
CA LEU A 37 -17.48 6.48 -17.82
C LEU A 37 -18.40 6.45 -16.60
N GLU A 38 -19.69 6.75 -16.77
CA GLU A 38 -20.71 6.62 -15.72
C GLU A 38 -20.89 5.16 -15.30
N SER A 39 -20.99 4.24 -16.26
CA SER A 39 -21.08 2.80 -15.97
C SER A 39 -19.82 2.27 -15.26
N LEU A 40 -18.63 2.73 -15.66
CA LEU A 40 -17.38 2.39 -14.98
C LEU A 40 -17.32 2.99 -13.57
N ALA A 41 -17.77 4.23 -13.38
CA ALA A 41 -17.86 4.87 -12.07
C ALA A 41 -18.81 4.12 -11.14
N ASP A 42 -19.93 3.61 -11.66
CA ASP A 42 -20.88 2.78 -10.91
C ASP A 42 -20.30 1.41 -10.56
N ILE A 43 -19.58 0.76 -11.48
CA ILE A 43 -18.91 -0.52 -11.21
C ILE A 43 -17.81 -0.35 -10.16
N ILE A 44 -17.02 0.72 -10.26
CA ILE A 44 -15.96 1.05 -9.30
C ILE A 44 -16.59 1.37 -7.94
N SER A 45 -17.64 2.20 -7.90
CA SER A 45 -18.34 2.54 -6.66
C SER A 45 -18.97 1.32 -6.02
N THR A 46 -19.61 0.45 -6.80
CA THR A 46 -20.24 -0.78 -6.30
C THR A 46 -19.19 -1.76 -5.76
N ARG A 47 -18.05 -1.91 -6.44
CA ARG A 47 -16.97 -2.79 -5.95
C ARG A 47 -16.22 -2.23 -4.76
N ILE A 48 -15.95 -0.93 -4.73
CA ILE A 48 -15.36 -0.26 -3.57
C ILE A 48 -16.32 -0.37 -2.39
N ASN A 49 -17.61 -0.13 -2.59
CA ASN A 49 -18.60 -0.27 -1.53
C ASN A 49 -18.76 -1.73 -1.08
N ALA A 50 -18.64 -2.72 -1.96
CA ALA A 50 -18.65 -4.14 -1.57
C ALA A 50 -17.40 -4.53 -0.75
N ILE A 51 -16.23 -3.99 -1.10
CA ILE A 51 -14.98 -4.16 -0.34
C ILE A 51 -15.06 -3.48 1.03
N ILE A 52 -15.74 -2.33 1.11
CA ILE A 52 -15.97 -1.58 2.36
C ILE A 52 -17.06 -2.24 3.22
N SER A 53 -18.07 -2.87 2.61
CA SER A 53 -19.24 -3.42 3.30
C SER A 53 -19.03 -4.80 3.95
N ASP A 54 -17.95 -5.52 3.64
CA ASP A 54 -17.49 -6.68 4.43
C ASP A 54 -16.73 -6.25 5.72
N GLY A 55 -16.73 -4.93 5.99
CA GLY A 55 -15.98 -4.25 7.05
C GLY A 55 -16.46 -4.52 8.47
N ILE A 56 -16.03 -5.65 9.04
CA ILE A 56 -15.83 -5.75 10.49
C ILE A 56 -14.34 -5.62 10.89
N ASP A 57 -13.40 -5.69 9.93
CA ASP A 57 -11.94 -5.50 10.16
C ASP A 57 -11.30 -4.31 9.41
N SER A 58 -12.07 -3.48 8.69
CA SER A 58 -11.51 -2.54 7.69
C SER A 58 -10.58 -1.46 8.25
N GLU A 59 -10.77 -1.01 9.50
CA GLU A 59 -9.91 0.01 10.09
C GLU A 59 -8.59 -0.57 10.64
N GLU A 60 -8.64 -1.74 11.28
CA GLU A 60 -7.43 -2.40 11.79
C GLU A 60 -6.61 -2.97 10.63
N GLU A 61 -7.27 -3.55 9.62
CA GLU A 61 -6.64 -3.97 8.37
C GLU A 61 -6.01 -2.78 7.63
N ALA A 62 -6.71 -1.65 7.52
CA ALA A 62 -6.14 -0.44 6.91
C ALA A 62 -4.92 0.10 7.70
N LYS A 63 -4.97 0.05 9.04
CA LYS A 63 -3.81 0.41 9.89
C LYS A 63 -2.65 -0.54 9.64
N MET A 64 -2.92 -1.84 9.47
CA MET A 64 -1.90 -2.84 9.17
C MET A 64 -1.27 -2.62 7.78
N TRP A 65 -2.08 -2.39 6.74
CA TRP A 65 -1.59 -2.02 5.41
C TRP A 65 -0.77 -0.72 5.43
N SER A 66 -1.15 0.25 6.27
CA SER A 66 -0.36 1.45 6.50
C SER A 66 1.01 1.16 7.15
N CYS A 67 1.07 0.24 8.11
CA CYS A 67 2.34 -0.24 8.68
C CYS A 67 3.22 -0.89 7.60
N PHE A 68 2.65 -1.75 6.77
CA PHE A 68 3.39 -2.42 5.69
C PHE A 68 3.97 -1.43 4.70
N ALA A 69 3.19 -0.43 4.27
CA ALA A 69 3.64 0.61 3.37
C ALA A 69 4.80 1.43 3.97
N GLU A 70 4.73 1.77 5.26
CA GLU A 70 5.81 2.48 5.95
C GLU A 70 7.10 1.66 5.98
N VAL A 71 7.03 0.41 6.42
CA VAL A 71 8.21 -0.47 6.52
C VAL A 71 8.83 -0.71 5.14
N TYR A 72 8.00 -0.96 4.13
CA TYR A 72 8.44 -1.13 2.75
C TYR A 72 9.19 0.11 2.23
N GLN A 73 8.62 1.29 2.44
CA GLN A 73 9.24 2.55 2.00
C GLN A 73 10.55 2.81 2.75
N ARG A 74 10.58 2.55 4.06
CA ARG A 74 11.77 2.68 4.91
C ARG A 74 12.90 1.80 4.40
N GLU A 75 12.63 0.53 4.08
CA GLU A 75 13.66 -0.39 3.60
C GLU A 75 14.15 0.00 2.20
N ILE A 76 13.26 0.42 1.28
CA ILE A 76 13.66 0.97 -0.02
C ILE A 76 14.60 2.17 0.14
N GLU A 77 14.32 3.06 1.08
CA GLU A 77 15.17 4.21 1.37
C GLU A 77 16.53 3.80 1.94
N GLU A 78 16.60 2.76 2.76
CA GLU A 78 17.88 2.21 3.24
C GLU A 78 18.75 1.67 2.09
N TYR A 79 18.17 0.95 1.13
CA TYR A 79 18.88 0.54 -0.08
C TYR A 79 19.37 1.74 -0.90
N ARG A 80 18.53 2.78 -1.04
CA ARG A 80 18.90 4.01 -1.75
C ARG A 80 20.05 4.74 -1.06
N LYS A 81 20.03 4.86 0.28
CA LYS A 81 21.12 5.48 1.07
C LYS A 81 22.43 4.72 0.92
N LYS A 82 22.38 3.40 0.81
CA LYS A 82 23.54 2.53 0.53
C LYS A 82 23.99 2.57 -0.94
N GLY A 83 23.38 3.42 -1.79
CA GLY A 83 23.71 3.53 -3.21
C GLY A 83 23.31 2.31 -4.05
N LYS A 84 22.46 1.42 -3.53
CA LYS A 84 22.01 0.22 -4.23
C LYS A 84 20.76 0.53 -5.05
N SER A 85 20.74 0.06 -6.30
CA SER A 85 19.53 0.12 -7.12
C SER A 85 18.51 -0.91 -6.64
N VAL A 86 17.26 -0.49 -6.50
CA VAL A 86 16.16 -1.36 -6.07
C VAL A 86 15.37 -1.81 -7.29
N ASN A 87 15.57 -3.06 -7.70
CA ASN A 87 14.83 -3.68 -8.80
C ASN A 87 13.49 -4.29 -8.31
N MET A 88 12.68 -4.79 -9.25
CA MET A 88 11.36 -5.36 -8.91
C MET A 88 11.45 -6.63 -8.05
N SER A 89 12.45 -7.48 -8.27
CA SER A 89 12.65 -8.68 -7.48
C SER A 89 12.98 -8.35 -6.01
N MET A 90 13.82 -7.35 -5.76
CA MET A 90 14.12 -6.87 -4.41
C MET A 90 12.87 -6.30 -3.72
N LYS A 91 12.03 -5.56 -4.46
CA LYS A 91 10.76 -5.06 -3.94
C LYS A 91 9.84 -6.19 -3.50
N GLN A 92 9.72 -7.22 -4.34
CA GLN A 92 8.92 -8.41 -4.02
C GLN A 92 9.48 -9.14 -2.80
N GLN A 93 10.80 -9.25 -2.68
CA GLN A 93 11.45 -9.86 -1.50
C GLN A 93 11.13 -9.07 -0.23
N ILE A 94 11.33 -7.74 -0.24
CA ILE A 94 11.01 -6.88 0.92
C ILE A 94 9.54 -7.04 1.32
N PHE A 95 8.63 -7.06 0.35
CA PHE A 95 7.21 -7.25 0.65
C PHE A 95 6.91 -8.65 1.21
N ALA A 96 7.54 -9.70 0.67
CA ALA A 96 7.41 -11.06 1.20
C ALA A 96 7.93 -11.16 2.64
N ASP A 97 9.08 -10.55 2.94
CA ASP A 97 9.66 -10.52 4.29
C ASP A 97 8.74 -9.80 5.28
N ILE A 98 8.10 -8.69 4.86
CA ILE A 98 7.09 -7.99 5.66
C ILE A 98 5.92 -8.93 5.98
N LEU A 99 5.39 -9.65 4.98
CA LEU A 99 4.27 -10.58 5.18
C LEU A 99 4.64 -11.76 6.09
N VAL A 100 5.86 -12.30 5.95
CA VAL A 100 6.38 -13.35 6.82
C VAL A 100 6.39 -12.87 8.27
N TRP A 101 6.99 -11.71 8.54
CA TRP A 101 6.99 -11.12 9.89
C TRP A 101 5.59 -10.83 10.41
N ALA A 102 4.70 -10.38 9.52
CA ALA A 102 3.32 -10.10 9.88
C ALA A 102 2.60 -11.37 10.37
N GLU A 103 2.83 -12.50 9.71
CA GLU A 103 2.23 -13.80 10.07
C GLU A 103 2.87 -14.41 11.33
N VAL A 104 4.20 -14.52 11.40
CA VAL A 104 4.86 -15.17 12.55
C VAL A 104 4.74 -14.36 13.85
N SER A 105 4.42 -13.06 13.75
CA SER A 105 4.16 -12.18 14.90
C SER A 105 2.70 -12.14 15.35
N ARG A 106 1.81 -12.96 14.76
CA ARG A 106 0.40 -13.02 15.17
C ARG A 106 0.25 -13.62 16.57
N PRO A 107 -0.69 -13.10 17.38
CA PRO A 107 -1.00 -13.71 18.67
C PRO A 107 -1.41 -15.17 18.49
N GLY A 108 -0.74 -16.09 19.20
CA GLY A 108 -1.04 -17.51 19.13
C GLY A 108 -0.35 -18.27 18.00
N TYR A 109 0.51 -17.62 17.20
CA TYR A 109 1.37 -18.32 16.25
C TYR A 109 2.36 -19.22 17.00
N ASP A 110 2.58 -20.43 16.50
CA ASP A 110 3.45 -21.40 17.15
C ASP A 110 4.91 -20.94 17.13
N LYS A 111 5.58 -21.00 18.29
CA LYS A 111 6.95 -20.48 18.44
C LYS A 111 7.97 -21.32 17.67
N LEU A 112 7.80 -22.64 17.63
CA LEU A 112 8.71 -23.51 16.90
C LEU A 112 8.55 -23.31 15.39
N ALA A 113 7.32 -23.11 14.91
CA ALA A 113 7.06 -22.72 13.52
C ALA A 113 7.68 -21.35 13.20
N ALA A 114 7.58 -20.38 14.11
CA ALA A 114 8.18 -19.06 13.91
C ALA A 114 9.71 -19.16 13.80
N GLU A 115 10.35 -19.92 14.69
CA GLU A 115 11.79 -20.19 14.65
C GLU A 115 12.20 -20.96 13.40
N PHE A 116 11.40 -21.92 12.94
CA PHE A 116 11.66 -22.65 11.70
C PHE A 116 11.62 -21.73 10.47
N VAL A 117 10.64 -20.83 10.41
CA VAL A 117 10.48 -19.88 9.31
C VAL A 117 11.54 -18.78 9.35
N THR A 118 11.85 -18.23 10.53
CA THR A 118 12.79 -17.10 10.68
C THR A 118 14.25 -17.53 10.83
N GLY A 119 14.51 -18.75 11.27
CA GLY A 119 15.85 -19.30 11.53
C GLY A 119 16.80 -19.22 10.33
N PRO A 120 16.38 -19.59 9.11
CA PRO A 120 17.21 -19.43 7.91
C PRO A 120 17.63 -17.98 7.63
N HIS A 121 16.89 -17.00 8.15
CA HIS A 121 17.10 -15.57 7.94
C HIS A 121 17.78 -14.88 9.14
N ILE A 122 18.33 -15.64 10.10
CA ILE A 122 18.95 -15.07 11.31
C ILE A 122 20.15 -14.16 11.01
N HIS A 123 20.85 -14.42 9.90
CA HIS A 123 21.99 -13.63 9.44
C HIS A 123 21.62 -12.58 8.38
N ASP A 124 20.35 -12.51 7.98
CA ASP A 124 19.88 -11.52 7.01
C ASP A 124 19.53 -10.21 7.72
N GLU A 125 20.44 -9.24 7.66
CA GLU A 125 20.23 -7.92 8.26
C GLU A 125 19.00 -7.19 7.69
N SER A 126 18.65 -7.41 6.43
CA SER A 126 17.45 -6.81 5.81
C SER A 126 16.20 -7.38 6.45
N PHE A 127 16.14 -8.70 6.56
CA PHE A 127 15.02 -9.40 7.18
C PHE A 127 14.83 -8.99 8.65
N GLN A 128 15.92 -8.88 9.43
CA GLN A 128 15.84 -8.46 10.83
C GLN A 128 15.40 -7.00 10.99
N ARG A 129 15.91 -6.08 10.15
CA ARG A 129 15.47 -4.67 10.16
C ARG A 129 13.98 -4.54 9.85
N ILE A 130 13.48 -5.30 8.88
CA ILE A 130 12.06 -5.32 8.51
C ILE A 130 11.21 -5.75 9.71
N GLY A 131 11.59 -6.81 10.41
CA GLY A 131 10.89 -7.28 11.61
C GLY A 131 10.83 -6.23 12.72
N GLN A 132 11.96 -5.58 13.01
CA GLN A 132 12.04 -4.50 13.99
C GLN A 132 11.17 -3.29 13.59
N ALA A 133 11.27 -2.83 12.34
CA ALA A 133 10.49 -1.72 11.84
C ALA A 133 8.98 -2.02 11.85
N LEU A 134 8.58 -3.26 11.58
CA LEU A 134 7.18 -3.67 11.64
C LEU A 134 6.65 -3.67 13.08
N ALA A 135 7.45 -4.15 14.04
CA ALA A 135 7.08 -4.10 15.45
C ALA A 135 6.90 -2.65 15.95
N GLU A 136 7.83 -1.75 15.57
CA GLU A 136 7.73 -0.31 15.87
C GLU A 136 6.48 0.33 15.26
N ALA A 137 6.19 0.05 13.99
CA ALA A 137 5.05 0.61 13.26
C ALA A 137 3.71 0.13 13.85
N LYS A 138 3.60 -1.17 14.20
CA LYS A 138 2.43 -1.76 14.86
C LYS A 138 2.21 -1.15 16.25
N SER A 139 3.27 -1.04 17.05
CA SER A 139 3.19 -0.45 18.39
C SER A 139 2.75 1.01 18.35
N SER A 140 3.25 1.80 17.39
CA SER A 140 2.92 3.22 17.27
C SER A 140 1.46 3.49 16.91
N ARG A 141 0.78 2.49 16.30
CA ARG A 141 -0.62 2.58 15.84
C ARG A 141 -1.59 1.73 16.65
N ASN A 142 -1.12 1.10 17.75
CA ASN A 142 -1.88 0.16 18.56
C ASN A 142 -2.48 -1.01 17.75
N VAL A 143 -1.78 -1.47 16.72
CA VAL A 143 -2.22 -2.61 15.90
C VAL A 143 -1.74 -3.88 16.58
N THR A 144 -2.66 -4.63 17.17
CA THR A 144 -2.33 -5.84 17.94
C THR A 144 -2.73 -7.12 17.22
N LYS A 145 -3.61 -7.04 16.23
CA LYS A 145 -4.07 -8.19 15.45
C LYS A 145 -3.85 -8.04 13.95
N LEU A 146 -3.81 -9.21 13.32
CA LEU A 146 -4.10 -9.51 11.93
C LEU A 146 -5.18 -10.57 11.93
#